data_AF-A0A9Q1BYT7-F1
#
_entry.id   AF-A0A9Q1BYT7-F1
#
_cell.length_a   1.000
_cell.length_b   1.000
_cell.length_c   1.000
_cell.angle_alpha   90.00
_cell.angle_beta   90.00
_cell.angle_gamma   90.00
#
_symmetry.space_group_name_H-M   'P 1'
#
loop_
_entity.id
_entity.type
_entity.pdbx_description
1 polymer ?
#
loop_
_entity_poly.entity_id
_entity_poly.type
_entity_poly.pdbx_seq_one_letter_code
_entity_poly.pdbx_strand_id
1 'polypeptide(L)' 'MFRSKRSRYKKSDAVKIPNLLHKGGERMITIYNALQWDNDEDVNKYDKVKKQFSRYFEPRKTVTYLRYQFFTRSQKEGD' A
#
# COMPACT_ATOMS: atom_id res chain seq x y z
N MET A 1 11.28 -26.48 -20.97
CA MET A 1 10.41 -26.30 -19.78
C MET A 1 11.14 -25.42 -18.76
N PHE A 2 10.99 -24.09 -18.83
CA PHE A 2 11.67 -23.17 -17.91
C PHE A 2 10.92 -23.12 -16.58
N ARG A 3 11.41 -23.83 -15.56
CA ARG A 3 10.93 -23.67 -14.19
C ARG A 3 11.27 -22.25 -13.73
N SER A 4 10.25 -21.39 -13.64
CA SER A 4 10.35 -20.07 -12.99
C SER A 4 10.93 -20.23 -11.58
N LYS A 5 12.20 -19.84 -11.39
CA LYS A 5 12.91 -19.87 -10.10
C LYS A 5 12.37 -18.84 -9.08
N ARG A 6 11.23 -18.19 -9.32
CA ARG A 6 10.71 -17.11 -8.47
C ARG A 6 10.13 -17.57 -7.12
N SER A 7 9.84 -18.86 -6.95
CA SER A 7 9.19 -19.37 -5.73
C SER A 7 10.13 -19.71 -4.56
N ARG A 8 11.45 -19.84 -4.79
CA ARG A 8 12.36 -20.45 -3.79
C ARG A 8 13.02 -19.48 -2.80
N TYR A 9 12.76 -18.18 -2.92
CA TYR A 9 13.31 -17.14 -2.04
C TYR A 9 12.23 -16.14 -1.63
N LYS A 10 11.16 -16.62 -0.99
CA LYS A 10 10.29 -15.70 -0.25
C LYS A 10 11.09 -15.18 0.93
N LYS A 11 11.50 -13.91 0.89
CA LYS A 11 12.08 -13.24 2.05
C LYS A 11 11.08 -13.29 3.20
N SER A 12 11.55 -13.48 4.42
CA SER A 12 10.68 -13.40 5.60
C SER A 12 10.15 -11.98 5.76
N ASP A 13 8.98 -11.85 6.39
CA ASP A 13 8.34 -10.55 6.59
C ASP A 13 9.18 -9.63 7.49
N ALA A 14 9.90 -10.22 8.45
CA ALA A 14 10.92 -9.57 9.26
C ALA A 14 12.04 -8.89 8.44
N VAL A 15 12.29 -9.36 7.21
CA VAL A 15 13.25 -8.72 6.29
C VAL A 15 12.54 -7.75 5.34
N LYS A 16 11.29 -8.01 4.95
CA LYS A 16 10.56 -7.16 4.00
C LYS A 16 10.14 -5.83 4.60
N ILE A 17 9.66 -5.82 5.85
CA ILE A 17 9.16 -4.59 6.51
C ILE A 17 10.30 -3.57 6.69
N PRO A 18 11.46 -3.92 7.29
CA PRO A 18 12.56 -2.96 7.40
C PRO A 18 13.08 -2.48 6.05
N ASN A 19 13.12 -3.36 5.04
CA ASN A 19 13.51 -2.96 3.67
C ASN A 19 12.52 -1.95 3.05
N LEU A 20 11.22 -2.10 3.31
CA LEU A 20 10.20 -1.14 2.87
C LEU A 20 10.43 0.23 3.51
N LEU A 21 10.63 0.25 4.83
CA LEU A 21 10.86 1.48 5.59
C LEU A 21 12.17 2.15 5.18
N HIS A 22 13.25 1.37 5.04
CA HIS A 22 14.56 1.87 4.62
C HIS A 22 14.51 2.53 3.24
N LYS A 23 13.88 1.88 2.25
CA LYS A 23 13.71 2.46 0.90
C LYS A 23 12.81 3.71 0.91
N GLY A 24 11.88 3.74 1.85
CA GLY A 24 10.91 4.81 2.02
C GLY A 24 11.43 6.05 2.75
N GLY A 25 12.61 5.96 3.38
CA GLY A 25 13.19 7.02 4.20
C GLY A 25 12.42 7.31 5.48
N GLU A 26 12.82 8.38 6.18
CA GLU A 26 12.31 8.74 7.50
C GLU A 26 10.80 8.95 7.53
N ARG A 27 10.24 9.55 6.47
CA ARG A 27 8.79 9.78 6.37
C ARG A 27 7.98 8.49 6.43
N MET A 28 8.49 7.40 5.84
CA MET A 28 7.81 6.11 5.88
C MET A 28 7.86 5.48 7.28
N ILE A 29 8.92 5.74 8.05
CA ILE A 29 9.02 5.32 9.45
C ILE A 29 8.00 6.10 10.30
N THR A 30 7.89 7.42 10.11
CA THR A 30 6.89 8.24 10.82
C THR A 30 5.47 7.76 10.54
N ILE A 31 5.15 7.49 9.26
CA ILE A 31 3.84 6.97 8.87
C ILE A 31 3.61 5.60 9.50
N TYR A 32 4.58 4.70 9.42
CA TYR A 32 4.48 3.35 10.01
C TYR A 32 4.16 3.38 11.51
N ASN A 33 4.87 4.23 12.26
CA ASN A 33 4.67 4.38 13.70
C ASN A 33 3.32 5.01 14.05
N ALA A 34 2.74 5.82 13.14
CA ALA A 34 1.43 6.42 13.32
C ALA A 34 0.26 5.51 12.90
N LEU A 35 0.54 4.37 12.24
CA LEU A 35 -0.51 3.44 11.83
C LEU A 35 -1.15 2.81 13.07
N GLN A 36 -2.48 2.79 13.07
CA GLN A 36 -3.29 2.09 14.07
C GLN A 36 -3.56 0.67 13.59
N TRP A 37 -3.51 -0.28 14.53
CA TRP A 37 -3.66 -1.71 14.28
C TRP A 37 -4.77 -2.29 15.16
N ASP A 38 -5.56 -3.19 14.60
CA ASP A 38 -6.61 -3.87 15.35
C ASP A 38 -6.03 -4.93 16.32
N ASN A 39 -4.85 -5.48 15.99
CA ASN A 39 -4.10 -6.42 16.80
C ASN A 39 -2.59 -6.12 16.72
N ASP A 40 -1.88 -6.20 17.83
CA ASP A 40 -0.44 -5.90 17.89
C ASP A 40 0.42 -6.83 17.02
N GLU A 41 -0.02 -8.08 16.82
CA GLU A 41 0.68 -9.04 15.96
C GLU A 41 0.64 -8.67 14.46
N ASP A 42 -0.34 -7.87 14.03
CA ASP A 42 -0.50 -7.51 12.62
C ASP A 42 0.59 -6.54 12.12
N VAL A 43 1.24 -5.83 13.05
CA VAL A 43 2.40 -4.97 12.79
C VAL A 43 3.54 -5.75 12.13
N ASN A 44 3.69 -7.04 12.45
CA ASN A 44 4.78 -7.88 11.96
C ASN A 44 4.46 -8.64 10.67
N LYS A 45 3.22 -8.54 10.17
CA LYS A 45 2.77 -9.26 8.96
C LYS A 45 2.87 -8.34 7.76
N TYR A 46 3.75 -8.68 6.81
CA TYR A 46 4.04 -7.79 5.67
C TYR A 46 2.78 -7.45 4.85
N ASP A 47 1.88 -8.42 4.68
CA ASP A 47 0.64 -8.21 3.92
C ASP A 47 -0.32 -7.24 4.62
N LYS A 48 -0.38 -7.27 5.95
CA LYS A 48 -1.17 -6.30 6.74
C LYS A 48 -0.56 -4.91 6.66
N VAL A 49 0.77 -4.83 6.81
CA VAL A 49 1.51 -3.58 6.67
C VAL A 49 1.29 -2.94 5.32
N LYS A 50 1.46 -3.72 4.25
CA LYS A 50 1.22 -3.25 2.88
C LYS A 50 -0.20 -2.75 2.70
N LYS A 51 -1.21 -3.47 3.20
CA LYS A 51 -2.62 -3.07 3.10
C LYS A 51 -2.89 -1.74 3.82
N GLN A 52 -2.31 -1.55 5.00
CA GLN A 52 -2.52 -0.33 5.78
C GLN A 52 -1.80 0.87 5.15
N PHE A 53 -0.60 0.67 4.59
CA PHE A 53 0.07 1.68 3.78
C PHE A 53 -0.73 2.04 2.52
N SER A 54 -1.27 1.05 1.80
CA SER A 54 -2.17 1.31 0.67
C SER A 54 -3.35 2.15 1.10
N ARG A 55 -4.00 1.84 2.23
CA ARG A 55 -5.10 2.65 2.77
C ARG A 55 -4.70 4.07 3.20
N TYR A 56 -3.47 4.25 3.67
CA TYR A 56 -2.97 5.57 4.05
C TYR A 56 -2.68 6.45 2.83
N PHE A 57 -2.05 5.87 1.80
CA PHE A 57 -1.68 6.59 0.59
C PHE A 57 -2.81 6.72 -0.44
N GLU A 58 -3.73 5.76 -0.47
CA GLU A 58 -4.94 5.89 -1.27
C GLU A 58 -5.87 6.87 -0.57
N PRO A 59 -6.14 8.05 -1.15
CA PRO A 59 -7.17 8.91 -0.62
C PRO A 59 -8.48 8.10 -0.58
N ARG A 60 -9.23 8.19 0.52
CA ARG A 60 -10.55 7.54 0.62
C ARG A 60 -11.47 8.14 -0.44
N LYS A 61 -11.52 7.51 -1.61
CA LYS A 61 -12.43 7.90 -2.69
C LYS A 61 -13.81 7.32 -2.34
N THR A 62 -14.69 8.14 -1.80
CA THR A 62 -16.09 7.75 -1.64
C THR A 62 -16.73 7.59 -3.03
N VAL A 63 -17.71 6.69 -3.14
CA VAL A 63 -18.49 6.52 -4.38
C VAL A 63 -19.08 7.87 -4.82
N THR A 64 -19.53 8.69 -3.87
CA THR A 64 -20.02 10.04 -4.12
C THR A 64 -18.97 10.95 -4.74
N TYR A 65 -17.74 10.97 -4.20
CA TYR A 65 -16.64 11.77 -4.76
C TYR A 65 -16.28 11.32 -6.18
N LEU A 66 -16.22 10.00 -6.41
CA LEU A 66 -15.95 9.43 -7.73
C LEU A 66 -17.05 9.78 -8.73
N ARG A 67 -18.32 9.71 -8.33
CA ARG A 67 -19.47 10.10 -9.15
C ARG A 67 -19.42 11.59 -9.48
N TYR A 68 -19.16 12.43 -8.48
CA TYR A 68 -18.98 13.86 -8.69
C TYR A 68 -17.89 14.11 -9.72
N GLN A 69 -16.70 13.54 -9.54
CA GLN A 69 -15.58 13.70 -10.47
C GLN A 69 -15.92 13.22 -11.90
N PHE A 70 -16.69 12.13 -12.02
CA PHE A 70 -17.17 11.62 -13.31
C PHE A 70 -18.16 12.58 -13.96
N PHE A 71 -19.17 13.05 -13.22
CA PHE A 71 -20.20 13.94 -13.75
C PHE A 71 -19.71 15.38 -14.01
N THR A 72 -18.67 15.82 -13.32
CA THR A 72 -18.07 17.14 -13.54
C THR A 72 -17.00 17.15 -14.64
N ARG A 73 -16.65 15.98 -15.18
CA ARG A 73 -15.69 15.89 -16.28
C ARG A 73 -16.37 16.26 -17.58
N SER A 74 -16.02 17.43 -18.14
CA SER A 74 -16.38 17.77 -19.51
C SER A 74 -15.46 17.05 -20.49
N GLN A 75 -16.03 16.21 -21.36
CA GLN A 75 -15.28 15.58 -22.43
C GLN A 75 -14.86 16.64 -23.44
N LYS A 76 -13.56 16.71 -23.73
CA LYS A 76 -13.03 17.55 -24.83
C LYS A 76 -13.04 16.73 -26.11
N GLU A 77 -13.15 17.40 -27.24
CA GLU A 77 -13.12 16.73 -28.54
C GLU A 77 -11.77 15.99 -28.70
N GLY A 78 -11.83 14.66 -28.87
CA GLY A 78 -10.65 13.79 -28.98
C GLY A 78 -10.20 13.08 -27.68
N ASP A 79 -10.90 13.26 -26.56
CA ASP A 79 -10.73 12.50 -25.31
C ASP A 79 -11.43 11.12 -25.35
#